data_AF-A0A7Z0N2Z5-F1
#
_entry.id   AF-A0A7Z0N2Z5-F1
#
_cell.length_a   1.000
_cell.length_b   1.000
_cell.length_c   1.000
_cell.angle_alpha   90.00
_cell.angle_beta   90.00
_cell.angle_gamma   90.00
#
_symmetry.space_group_name_H-M   'P 1'
#
loop_
_entity.id
_entity.type
_entity.pdbx_description
1 polymer ?
#
loop_
_entity_poly.entity_id
_entity_poly.type
_entity_poly.pdbx_seq_one_letter_code
_entity_poly.pdbx_strand_id
1 'polypeptide(L)'
;MSTGDGSNDDFRFSLAGAQEKTALLWHKGSWHVPLGATPTTHIFKLPLGLAGNTRYDLQHSIENEWLSMELLRAMGLPIAKTQIAQFEDQRVLIVERFDRSAHPDGWIVRIPHENLLQAQGLPSHLKYEWDGGPGVSGMMGLLRGSANARNDRQTFFKALLYFWLLAATDGHAKNFSLAIAPRGTFKLAPLYDVLSAWPWVGGGANQVHLRNVKMTMALRTKNAHYRMREIYRRHWLAVGERYIGVEPTTAILDELPGIAEGAITLVQEKIPEGFPTRIVDTIFDGIRGNLAHLAL
;
A
#
# COMPACT_ATOMS: atom_id res chain seq x y z
N MET A 1 39.92 2.93 20.99
CA MET A 1 39.05 1.74 21.14
C MET A 1 37.62 2.19 21.37
N SER A 2 36.81 2.16 20.33
CA SER A 2 35.40 1.75 20.33
C SER A 2 35.01 1.78 18.86
N THR A 3 35.02 0.59 18.26
CA THR A 3 34.71 0.33 16.86
C THR A 3 33.23 0.56 16.64
N GLY A 4 32.90 1.60 15.88
CA GLY A 4 31.56 1.80 15.34
C GLY A 4 31.22 0.66 14.40
N ASP A 5 30.26 -0.17 14.78
CA ASP A 5 29.67 -1.21 13.95
C ASP A 5 28.88 -0.54 12.82
N GLY A 6 29.52 -0.45 11.65
CA GLY A 6 29.01 0.17 10.43
C GLY A 6 28.12 -0.76 9.61
N SER A 7 27.13 -1.41 10.21
CA SER A 7 26.09 -2.15 9.48
C SER A 7 24.80 -1.32 9.34
N ASN A 8 24.89 -0.20 8.61
CA ASN A 8 23.74 0.64 8.25
C ASN A 8 22.92 0.06 7.07
N ASP A 9 22.78 -1.27 7.04
CA ASP A 9 21.99 -2.01 6.05
C ASP A 9 20.51 -1.97 6.46
N ASP A 10 20.00 -0.75 6.67
CA ASP A 10 18.59 -0.49 6.91
C ASP A 10 17.86 -0.88 5.63
N PHE A 11 17.16 -2.01 5.68
CA PHE A 11 16.39 -2.54 4.57
C PHE A 11 15.36 -1.51 4.11
N ARG A 12 15.64 -0.87 2.97
CA ARG A 12 14.79 0.14 2.31
C ARG A 12 14.23 -0.46 1.04
N PHE A 13 13.11 -1.16 1.16
CA PHE A 13 12.30 -1.52 -0.01
C PHE A 13 11.54 -0.26 -0.46
N SER A 14 12.23 0.64 -1.15
CA SER A 14 11.66 1.86 -1.75
C SER A 14 11.39 1.60 -3.23
N LEU A 15 10.17 1.23 -3.59
CA LEU A 15 9.78 1.02 -5.00
C LEU A 15 9.10 2.25 -5.60
N ALA A 16 8.50 3.09 -4.76
CA ALA A 16 7.71 4.23 -5.19
C ALA A 16 8.57 5.27 -5.93
N GLY A 17 8.35 5.34 -7.24
CA GLY A 17 8.98 6.30 -8.17
C GLY A 17 10.02 5.68 -9.12
N ALA A 18 10.45 4.44 -8.88
CA ALA A 18 11.44 3.75 -9.73
C ALA A 18 10.81 2.82 -10.78
N GLN A 19 9.57 2.38 -10.56
CA GLN A 19 8.87 1.51 -11.51
C GLN A 19 8.48 2.27 -12.77
N GLU A 20 8.91 1.75 -13.92
CA GLU A 20 8.48 2.25 -15.22
C GLU A 20 6.97 2.11 -15.38
N LYS A 21 6.35 3.19 -15.88
CA LYS A 21 4.91 3.25 -16.06
C LYS A 21 4.53 4.19 -17.19
N THR A 22 3.42 3.86 -17.84
CA THR A 22 2.75 4.72 -18.81
C THR A 22 1.26 4.83 -18.46
N ALA A 23 0.50 5.60 -19.22
CA ALA A 23 -0.94 5.73 -19.02
C ALA A 23 -1.67 5.79 -20.38
N LEU A 24 -2.77 5.04 -20.48
CA LEU A 24 -3.55 4.89 -21.70
C LEU A 24 -5.04 5.16 -21.44
N LEU A 25 -5.78 5.39 -22.52
CA LEU A 25 -7.23 5.53 -22.52
C LEU A 25 -7.88 4.19 -22.89
N TRP A 26 -8.74 3.65 -22.02
CA TRP A 26 -9.72 2.63 -22.38
C TRP A 26 -10.98 3.31 -22.93
N HIS A 27 -11.32 3.06 -24.18
CA HIS A 27 -12.52 3.61 -24.81
C HIS A 27 -13.08 2.61 -25.84
N LYS A 28 -14.40 2.38 -25.80
CA LYS A 28 -15.12 1.50 -26.75
C LYS A 28 -14.49 0.10 -26.91
N GLY A 29 -13.95 -0.46 -25.83
CA GLY A 29 -13.40 -1.82 -25.83
C GLY A 29 -11.95 -1.94 -26.31
N SER A 30 -11.24 -0.82 -26.48
CA SER A 30 -9.84 -0.82 -26.93
C SER A 30 -8.97 0.20 -26.18
N TRP A 31 -7.66 -0.07 -26.20
CA TRP A 31 -6.64 0.83 -25.67
C TRP A 31 -6.24 1.88 -26.71
N HIS A 32 -6.16 3.13 -26.29
CA HIS A 32 -5.79 4.27 -27.13
C HIS A 32 -4.72 5.14 -26.46
N VAL A 33 -3.86 5.73 -27.29
CA VAL A 33 -3.03 6.89 -26.90
C VAL A 33 -3.90 8.13 -27.04
N PRO A 34 -4.15 8.90 -25.96
CA PRO A 34 -4.99 10.07 -26.03
C PRO A 34 -4.32 11.21 -26.81
N LEU A 35 -5.14 12.03 -27.49
CA LEU A 35 -4.70 13.24 -28.20
C LEU A 35 -5.13 14.51 -27.44
N GLY A 36 -4.26 15.52 -27.44
CA GLY A 36 -4.54 16.83 -26.86
C GLY A 36 -4.91 16.75 -25.38
N ALA A 37 -6.05 17.36 -25.02
CA ALA A 37 -6.53 17.41 -23.64
C ALA A 37 -7.25 16.12 -23.17
N THR A 38 -7.43 15.13 -24.04
CA THR A 38 -8.12 13.87 -23.73
C THR A 38 -7.42 13.16 -22.55
N PRO A 39 -8.11 12.83 -21.46
CA PRO A 39 -7.48 12.14 -20.33
C PRO A 39 -7.22 10.65 -20.61
N THR A 40 -6.09 10.15 -20.12
CA THR A 40 -5.90 8.70 -19.88
C THR A 40 -6.84 8.22 -18.77
N THR A 41 -7.25 6.95 -18.80
CA THR A 41 -8.10 6.32 -17.77
C THR A 41 -7.40 5.24 -16.97
N HIS A 42 -6.27 4.72 -17.43
CA HIS A 42 -5.54 3.66 -16.73
C HIS A 42 -4.04 3.95 -16.71
N ILE A 43 -3.38 3.50 -15.64
CA ILE A 43 -1.93 3.48 -15.49
C ILE A 43 -1.47 2.05 -15.76
N PHE A 44 -0.42 1.90 -16.56
CA PHE A 44 0.22 0.65 -16.88
C PHE A 44 1.56 0.63 -16.16
N LYS A 45 1.78 -0.35 -15.31
CA LYS A 45 3.04 -0.54 -14.61
C LYS A 45 3.78 -1.75 -15.18
N LEU A 46 5.07 -1.60 -15.42
CA LEU A 46 5.95 -2.67 -15.90
C LEU A 46 6.59 -3.40 -14.71
N PRO A 47 7.04 -4.65 -14.86
CA PRO A 47 7.79 -5.34 -13.83
C PRO A 47 9.03 -4.55 -13.44
N LEU A 48 9.38 -4.55 -12.15
CA LEU A 48 10.59 -3.89 -11.68
C LEU A 48 11.85 -4.64 -12.12
N GLY A 49 11.76 -5.96 -12.28
CA GLY A 49 12.89 -6.80 -12.72
C GLY A 49 14.06 -6.79 -11.71
N LEU A 50 15.29 -6.82 -12.20
CA LEU A 50 16.49 -6.58 -11.39
C LEU A 50 16.78 -5.07 -11.21
N ALA A 51 15.97 -4.21 -11.83
CA ALA A 51 16.14 -2.77 -11.76
C ALA A 51 15.48 -2.21 -10.48
N GLY A 52 16.15 -1.24 -9.85
CA GLY A 52 15.71 -0.62 -8.60
C GLY A 52 16.78 -0.47 -7.51
N ASN A 53 18.07 -0.57 -7.84
CA ASN A 53 19.19 -0.54 -6.87
C ASN A 53 19.03 -1.57 -5.74
N THR A 54 18.42 -2.71 -6.04
CA THR A 54 18.06 -3.74 -5.06
C THR A 54 18.78 -5.05 -5.37
N ARG A 55 19.19 -5.79 -4.33
CA ARG A 55 19.71 -7.16 -4.43
C ARG A 55 18.62 -8.22 -4.61
N TYR A 56 17.36 -7.83 -4.54
CA TYR A 56 16.19 -8.69 -4.62
C TYR A 56 15.70 -8.79 -6.07
N ASP A 57 15.37 -10.01 -6.48
CA ASP A 57 14.72 -10.26 -7.76
C ASP A 57 13.24 -9.85 -7.70
N LEU A 58 12.89 -8.78 -8.42
CA LEU A 58 11.54 -8.20 -8.47
C LEU A 58 10.82 -8.50 -9.79
N GLN A 59 11.21 -9.56 -10.50
CA GLN A 59 10.56 -9.95 -11.77
C GLN A 59 9.05 -10.19 -11.62
N HIS A 60 8.60 -10.65 -10.43
CA HIS A 60 7.19 -10.92 -10.12
C HIS A 60 6.51 -9.76 -9.35
N SER A 61 6.98 -8.53 -9.52
CA SER A 61 6.40 -7.37 -8.84
C SER A 61 4.95 -7.08 -9.26
N ILE A 62 4.57 -7.44 -10.50
CA ILE A 62 3.22 -7.28 -11.02
C ILE A 62 2.24 -8.19 -10.28
N GLU A 63 2.60 -9.46 -10.13
CA GLU A 63 1.83 -10.46 -9.39
C GLU A 63 1.75 -10.13 -7.92
N ASN A 64 2.86 -9.71 -7.31
CA ASN A 64 2.90 -9.28 -5.92
C ASN A 64 1.95 -8.08 -5.68
N GLU A 65 2.05 -7.03 -6.49
CA GLU A 65 1.21 -5.85 -6.33
C GLU A 65 -0.27 -6.18 -6.55
N TRP A 66 -0.60 -6.94 -7.59
CA TRP A 66 -1.98 -7.38 -7.83
C TRP A 66 -2.54 -8.18 -6.66
N LEU A 67 -1.80 -9.19 -6.18
CA LEU A 67 -2.24 -10.04 -5.08
C LEU A 67 -2.43 -9.24 -3.79
N SER A 68 -1.47 -8.37 -3.48
CA SER A 68 -1.54 -7.48 -2.32
C SER A 68 -2.77 -6.57 -2.38
N MET A 69 -3.04 -5.97 -3.54
CA MET A 69 -4.18 -5.07 -3.72
C MET A 69 -5.53 -5.82 -3.70
N GLU A 70 -5.61 -7.03 -4.26
CA GLU A 70 -6.83 -7.84 -4.20
C GLU A 70 -7.10 -8.36 -2.79
N LEU A 71 -6.08 -8.75 -2.02
CA LEU A 71 -6.22 -9.09 -0.60
C LEU A 71 -6.75 -7.92 0.21
N LEU A 72 -6.17 -6.72 0.05
CA LEU A 72 -6.65 -5.52 0.74
C LEU A 72 -8.09 -5.17 0.37
N ARG A 73 -8.47 -5.32 -0.91
CA ARG A 73 -9.85 -5.13 -1.37
C ARG A 73 -10.79 -6.13 -0.73
N ALA A 74 -10.42 -7.42 -0.69
CA ALA A 74 -11.21 -8.48 -0.08
C ALA A 74 -11.33 -8.29 1.45
N MET A 75 -10.34 -7.67 2.10
CA MET A 75 -10.43 -7.23 3.50
C MET A 75 -11.24 -5.93 3.71
N GLY A 76 -11.85 -5.39 2.65
CA GLY A 76 -12.78 -4.27 2.72
C GLY A 76 -12.15 -2.87 2.63
N LEU A 77 -10.88 -2.74 2.25
CA LEU A 77 -10.29 -1.43 2.00
C LEU A 77 -10.71 -0.87 0.62
N PRO A 78 -10.88 0.46 0.49
CA PRO A 78 -11.09 1.10 -0.80
C PRO A 78 -9.78 1.09 -1.59
N ILE A 79 -9.59 0.10 -2.45
CA ILE A 79 -8.38 -0.05 -3.27
C ILE A 79 -8.67 0.33 -4.73
N ALA A 80 -7.72 0.97 -5.42
CA ALA A 80 -7.80 1.20 -6.87
C ALA A 80 -7.98 -0.13 -7.62
N LYS A 81 -8.84 -0.20 -8.63
CA LYS A 81 -9.06 -1.46 -9.37
C LYS A 81 -7.84 -1.82 -10.19
N THR A 82 -7.50 -3.11 -10.20
CA THR A 82 -6.32 -3.62 -10.89
C THR A 82 -6.65 -4.86 -11.74
N GLN A 83 -5.90 -5.00 -12.82
CA GLN A 83 -5.95 -6.15 -13.71
C GLN A 83 -4.55 -6.46 -14.21
N ILE A 84 -4.19 -7.74 -14.24
CA ILE A 84 -2.99 -8.20 -14.96
C ILE A 84 -3.37 -8.42 -16.42
N ALA A 85 -2.52 -7.96 -17.33
CA ALA A 85 -2.66 -8.21 -18.76
C ALA A 85 -1.30 -8.56 -19.39
N GLN A 86 -1.35 -9.29 -20.51
CA GLN A 86 -0.21 -9.64 -21.33
C GLN A 86 -0.33 -8.94 -22.68
N PHE A 87 0.70 -8.22 -23.10
CA PHE A 87 0.84 -7.60 -24.42
C PHE A 87 2.09 -8.15 -25.07
N GLU A 88 1.93 -9.07 -26.02
CA GLU A 88 3.06 -9.82 -26.61
C GLU A 88 3.92 -10.47 -25.52
N ASP A 89 5.19 -10.10 -25.38
CA ASP A 89 6.13 -10.55 -24.34
C ASP A 89 6.07 -9.69 -23.06
N GLN A 90 5.34 -8.56 -23.08
CA GLN A 90 5.25 -7.63 -21.96
C GLN A 90 4.05 -7.91 -21.04
N ARG A 91 4.34 -8.37 -19.82
CA ARG A 91 3.36 -8.45 -18.73
C ARG A 91 3.22 -7.10 -18.05
N VAL A 92 1.99 -6.68 -17.73
CA VAL A 92 1.72 -5.37 -17.11
C VAL A 92 0.65 -5.46 -16.01
N LEU A 93 0.76 -4.57 -15.02
CA LEU A 93 -0.34 -4.26 -14.12
C LEU A 93 -1.08 -3.03 -14.65
N ILE A 94 -2.36 -3.20 -14.96
CA ILE A 94 -3.27 -2.13 -15.33
C ILE A 94 -3.99 -1.67 -14.07
N VAL A 95 -3.91 -0.38 -13.76
CA VAL A 95 -4.56 0.25 -12.60
C VAL A 95 -5.58 1.28 -13.11
N GLU A 96 -6.86 1.11 -12.78
CA GLU A 96 -7.91 2.07 -13.09
C GLU A 96 -7.69 3.36 -12.30
N ARG A 97 -7.67 4.49 -12.99
CA ARG A 97 -7.44 5.81 -12.38
C ARG A 97 -8.69 6.27 -11.65
N PHE A 98 -8.63 6.32 -10.33
CA PHE A 98 -9.68 6.89 -9.49
C PHE A 98 -9.74 8.43 -9.53
N ASP A 99 -8.76 9.09 -10.16
CA ASP A 99 -8.78 10.54 -10.44
C ASP A 99 -9.45 10.87 -11.79
N ARG A 100 -10.22 9.92 -12.33
CA ARG A 100 -11.03 10.06 -13.55
C ARG A 100 -12.46 9.64 -13.26
N SER A 101 -13.41 10.32 -13.90
CA SER A 101 -14.82 9.93 -13.88
C SER A 101 -15.47 10.17 -15.23
N ALA A 102 -16.36 9.28 -15.65
CA ALA A 102 -17.18 9.51 -16.82
C ALA A 102 -18.22 10.61 -16.52
N HIS A 103 -18.38 11.56 -17.44
CA HIS A 103 -19.48 12.50 -17.45
C HIS A 103 -20.67 11.88 -18.19
N PRO A 104 -21.92 12.15 -17.78
CA PRO A 104 -23.12 11.71 -18.50
C PRO A 104 -23.12 12.06 -20.00
N ASP A 105 -22.55 13.22 -20.36
CA ASP A 105 -22.42 13.68 -21.75
C ASP A 105 -21.29 12.99 -22.54
N GLY A 106 -20.67 11.94 -22.00
CA GLY A 106 -19.71 11.08 -22.71
C GLY A 106 -18.25 11.51 -22.68
N TRP A 107 -17.90 12.61 -22.00
CA TRP A 107 -16.51 13.03 -21.79
C TRP A 107 -15.96 12.57 -20.44
N ILE A 108 -14.63 12.66 -20.25
CA ILE A 108 -13.95 12.19 -19.03
C ILE A 108 -13.49 13.39 -18.20
N VAL A 109 -13.95 13.45 -16.95
CA VAL A 109 -13.59 14.48 -15.97
C VAL A 109 -12.27 14.09 -15.29
N ARG A 110 -11.36 15.06 -15.11
CA ARG A 110 -10.25 14.94 -14.17
C ARG A 110 -10.70 15.43 -12.80
N ILE A 111 -10.62 14.56 -11.80
CA ILE A 111 -10.93 14.94 -10.42
C ILE A 111 -9.64 15.49 -9.79
N PRO A 112 -9.64 16.69 -9.19
CA PRO A 112 -8.47 17.21 -8.48
C PRO A 112 -8.04 16.28 -7.35
N HIS A 113 -6.76 15.92 -7.32
CA HIS A 113 -6.16 15.02 -6.35
C HIS A 113 -4.76 15.48 -5.98
N GLU A 114 -4.36 15.22 -4.73
CA GLU A 114 -2.97 15.38 -4.28
C GLU A 114 -2.62 14.29 -3.27
N ASN A 115 -1.33 13.93 -3.16
CA ASN A 115 -0.90 13.00 -2.12
C ASN A 115 -0.74 13.70 -0.76
N LEU A 116 -0.73 12.93 0.32
CA LEU A 116 -0.70 13.49 1.68
C LEU A 116 0.62 14.19 2.01
N LEU A 117 1.71 13.96 1.27
CA LEU A 117 2.94 14.73 1.39
C LEU A 117 2.76 16.15 0.79
N GLN A 118 2.11 16.25 -0.37
CA GLN A 118 1.77 17.53 -1.01
C GLN A 118 0.77 18.33 -0.16
N ALA A 119 -0.26 17.68 0.38
CA ALA A 119 -1.24 18.32 1.26
C ALA A 119 -0.61 18.93 2.53
N GLN A 120 0.59 18.46 2.91
CA GLN A 120 1.37 18.99 4.03
C GLN A 120 2.47 19.97 3.59
N GLY A 121 2.56 20.29 2.29
CA GLY A 121 3.53 21.22 1.74
C GLY A 121 4.98 20.73 1.77
N LEU A 122 5.21 19.42 1.86
CA LEU A 122 6.54 18.83 2.04
C LEU A 122 7.19 18.40 0.71
N PRO A 123 8.52 18.56 0.55
CA PRO A 123 9.24 18.13 -0.64
C PRO A 123 9.35 16.60 -0.72
N SER A 124 9.48 16.07 -1.94
CA SER A 124 9.39 14.63 -2.22
C SER A 124 10.44 13.75 -1.52
N HIS A 125 11.60 14.29 -1.12
CA HIS A 125 12.63 13.51 -0.42
C HIS A 125 12.24 13.22 1.03
N LEU A 126 11.29 13.96 1.61
CA LEU A 126 10.76 13.73 2.96
C LEU A 126 9.54 12.79 2.94
N LYS A 127 9.48 11.86 1.99
CA LYS A 127 8.35 10.92 1.89
C LYS A 127 8.29 9.96 3.08
N TYR A 128 9.44 9.59 3.65
CA TYR A 128 9.56 8.68 4.79
C TYR A 128 9.56 9.42 6.13
N GLU A 129 8.93 8.84 7.16
CA GLU A 129 8.90 9.44 8.51
C GLU A 129 10.30 9.59 9.12
N TRP A 130 11.17 8.59 8.94
CA TRP A 130 12.54 8.63 9.47
C TRP A 130 13.41 9.71 8.81
N ASP A 131 13.06 10.16 7.60
CA ASP A 131 13.74 11.25 6.89
C ASP A 131 13.17 12.63 7.31
N GLY A 132 12.24 12.67 8.28
CA GLY A 132 11.55 13.90 8.71
C GLY A 132 10.18 14.11 8.05
N GLY A 133 9.71 13.13 7.28
CA GLY A 133 8.37 13.11 6.71
C GLY A 133 7.26 12.87 7.74
N PRO A 134 6.00 12.92 7.30
CA PRO A 134 4.87 12.80 8.21
C PRO A 134 4.64 11.34 8.61
N GLY A 135 4.55 11.10 9.93
CA GLY A 135 4.14 9.82 10.51
C GLY A 135 2.64 9.74 10.77
N VAL A 136 2.21 8.68 11.47
CA VAL A 136 0.79 8.38 11.76
C VAL A 136 0.04 9.59 12.34
N SER A 137 0.67 10.34 13.25
CA SER A 137 0.03 11.51 13.87
C SER A 137 -0.25 12.65 12.90
N GLY A 138 0.65 12.91 11.95
CA GLY A 138 0.47 13.96 10.93
C GLY A 138 -0.66 13.58 9.98
N MET A 139 -0.64 12.32 9.51
CA MET A 139 -1.67 11.76 8.63
C MET A 139 -3.05 11.75 9.29
N MET A 140 -3.16 11.25 10.51
CA MET A 140 -4.40 11.29 11.31
C MET A 140 -4.86 12.72 11.57
N GLY A 141 -3.91 13.65 11.75
CA GLY A 141 -4.18 15.06 11.97
C GLY A 141 -4.85 15.73 10.77
N LEU A 142 -4.29 15.51 9.58
CA LEU A 142 -4.85 15.99 8.32
C LEU A 142 -6.24 15.37 8.06
N LEU A 143 -6.39 14.06 8.27
CA LEU A 143 -7.66 13.35 8.03
C LEU A 143 -8.78 13.74 8.99
N ARG A 144 -8.50 14.46 10.09
CA ARG A 144 -9.57 15.09 10.91
C ARG A 144 -10.34 16.15 10.13
N GLY A 145 -9.73 16.79 9.14
CA GLY A 145 -10.38 17.79 8.28
C GLY A 145 -11.16 17.21 7.10
N SER A 146 -11.16 15.89 6.93
CA SER A 146 -11.89 15.24 5.84
C SER A 146 -13.41 15.41 6.01
N ALA A 147 -14.11 15.57 4.89
CA ALA A 147 -15.58 15.51 4.83
C ALA A 147 -16.16 14.17 5.33
N ASN A 148 -15.32 13.13 5.43
CA ASN A 148 -15.66 11.80 5.93
C ASN A 148 -14.70 11.36 7.06
N ALA A 149 -14.29 12.32 7.92
CA ALA A 149 -13.19 12.18 8.89
C ALA A 149 -13.22 10.87 9.70
N ARG A 150 -14.38 10.43 10.20
CA ARG A 150 -14.48 9.19 10.97
C ARG A 150 -14.02 7.97 10.16
N ASN A 151 -14.60 7.79 8.99
CA ASN A 151 -14.34 6.63 8.13
C ASN A 151 -12.95 6.70 7.49
N ASP A 152 -12.47 7.87 7.11
CA ASP A 152 -11.15 8.03 6.51
C ASP A 152 -10.03 7.73 7.51
N ARG A 153 -10.21 8.13 8.78
CA ARG A 153 -9.25 7.79 9.86
C ARG A 153 -9.28 6.29 10.19
N GLN A 154 -10.45 5.67 10.20
CA GLN A 154 -10.56 4.21 10.35
C GLN A 154 -9.95 3.47 9.15
N THR A 155 -10.17 3.95 7.93
CA THR A 155 -9.57 3.39 6.71
C THR A 155 -8.05 3.48 6.77
N PHE A 156 -7.51 4.62 7.17
CA PHE A 156 -6.07 4.80 7.33
C PHE A 156 -5.50 3.90 8.44
N PHE A 157 -6.19 3.76 9.58
CA PHE A 157 -5.78 2.81 10.63
C PHE A 157 -5.75 1.36 10.12
N LYS A 158 -6.83 0.91 9.46
CA LYS A 158 -6.90 -0.43 8.85
C LYS A 158 -5.80 -0.61 7.81
N ALA A 159 -5.52 0.39 6.98
CA ALA A 159 -4.45 0.34 6.00
C ALA A 159 -3.09 0.10 6.66
N LEU A 160 -2.74 0.81 7.75
CA LEU A 160 -1.50 0.58 8.48
C LEU A 160 -1.42 -0.84 9.06
N LEU A 161 -2.51 -1.33 9.65
CA LEU A 161 -2.60 -2.68 10.21
C LEU A 161 -2.46 -3.76 9.12
N TYR A 162 -3.09 -3.56 7.96
CA TYR A 162 -3.05 -4.55 6.89
C TYR A 162 -1.73 -4.46 6.10
N PHE A 163 -1.11 -3.29 6.02
CA PHE A 163 0.26 -3.15 5.53
C PHE A 163 1.24 -3.88 6.44
N TRP A 164 1.03 -3.84 7.77
CA TRP A 164 1.80 -4.67 8.68
C TRP A 164 1.56 -6.16 8.42
N LEU A 165 0.32 -6.63 8.29
CA LEU A 165 0.02 -8.03 7.93
C LEU A 165 0.72 -8.48 6.65
N LEU A 166 0.72 -7.63 5.62
CA LEU A 166 1.33 -7.90 4.31
C LEU A 166 2.83 -7.66 4.28
N ALA A 167 3.47 -7.20 5.36
CA ALA A 167 4.82 -6.68 5.32
C ALA A 167 5.04 -5.64 4.19
N ALA A 168 4.07 -4.75 3.96
CA ALA A 168 4.17 -3.67 2.99
C ALA A 168 5.01 -2.52 3.57
N THR A 169 6.30 -2.49 3.20
CA THR A 169 7.31 -1.61 3.81
C THR A 169 7.47 -0.25 3.12
N ASP A 170 6.72 0.03 2.05
CA ASP A 170 6.77 1.31 1.30
C ASP A 170 5.47 2.13 1.40
N GLY A 171 4.69 1.92 2.46
CA GLY A 171 3.45 2.65 2.76
C GLY A 171 3.69 4.08 3.26
N HIS A 172 4.40 4.90 2.50
CA HIS A 172 4.76 6.26 2.88
C HIS A 172 3.71 7.31 2.47
N ALA A 173 3.92 8.57 2.86
CA ALA A 173 2.94 9.65 2.69
C ALA A 173 2.48 9.89 1.24
N LYS A 174 3.28 9.50 0.24
CA LYS A 174 2.91 9.61 -1.18
C LYS A 174 1.97 8.49 -1.68
N ASN A 175 1.77 7.42 -0.90
CA ASN A 175 0.88 6.28 -1.25
C ASN A 175 -0.54 6.49 -0.71
N PHE A 176 -0.78 7.61 -0.04
CA PHE A 176 -2.10 8.06 0.36
C PHE A 176 -2.40 9.35 -0.37
N SER A 177 -3.59 9.46 -0.94
CA SER A 177 -4.05 10.66 -1.65
C SER A 177 -5.39 11.16 -1.16
N LEU A 178 -5.64 12.45 -1.36
CA LEU A 178 -6.91 13.10 -1.12
C LEU A 178 -7.59 13.40 -2.46
N ALA A 179 -8.89 13.14 -2.53
CA ALA A 179 -9.75 13.64 -3.58
C ALA A 179 -10.32 14.99 -3.12
N ILE A 180 -10.09 16.04 -3.91
CA ILE A 180 -10.52 17.41 -3.60
C ILE A 180 -11.82 17.70 -4.35
N ALA A 181 -12.83 18.11 -3.59
CA ALA A 181 -14.14 18.50 -4.06
C ALA A 181 -14.30 20.05 -4.00
N PRO A 182 -15.38 20.59 -4.59
CA PRO A 182 -15.67 22.03 -4.54
C PRO A 182 -15.56 22.61 -3.13
N ARG A 183 -15.19 23.90 -3.06
CA ARG A 183 -14.99 24.64 -1.80
C ARG A 183 -13.85 24.10 -0.92
N GLY A 184 -12.92 23.35 -1.50
CA GLY A 184 -11.74 22.82 -0.78
C GLY A 184 -12.05 21.68 0.18
N THR A 185 -13.26 21.12 0.14
CA THR A 185 -13.58 19.89 0.86
C THR A 185 -12.78 18.72 0.30
N PHE A 186 -12.39 17.77 1.15
CA PHE A 186 -11.62 16.62 0.69
C PHE A 186 -12.01 15.35 1.42
N LYS A 187 -11.66 14.20 0.82
CA LYS A 187 -11.75 12.87 1.42
C LYS A 187 -10.56 12.02 0.99
N LEU A 188 -10.26 10.96 1.75
CA LEU A 188 -9.26 9.97 1.38
C LEU A 188 -9.67 9.30 0.04
N ALA A 189 -8.76 9.30 -0.92
CA ALA A 189 -8.90 8.58 -2.18
C ALA A 189 -8.65 7.08 -1.96
N PRO A 190 -9.05 6.19 -2.89
CA PRO A 190 -8.67 4.79 -2.83
C PRO A 190 -7.16 4.61 -2.68
N LEU A 191 -6.74 3.57 -1.94
CA LEU A 191 -5.33 3.21 -1.79
C LEU A 191 -4.82 2.52 -3.05
N TYR A 192 -3.51 2.59 -3.28
CA TYR A 192 -2.84 2.09 -4.46
C TYR A 192 -1.36 1.81 -4.14
N ASP A 193 -0.67 1.11 -5.04
CA ASP A 193 0.78 0.95 -4.98
C ASP A 193 1.24 0.26 -3.69
N VAL A 194 0.73 -0.96 -3.48
CA VAL A 194 1.03 -1.79 -2.31
C VAL A 194 1.73 -3.06 -2.76
N LEU A 195 2.98 -3.22 -2.34
CA LEU A 195 3.74 -4.46 -2.51
C LEU A 195 4.07 -5.07 -1.16
N SER A 196 3.90 -6.39 -1.05
CA SER A 196 4.30 -7.17 0.11
C SER A 196 5.79 -7.51 0.05
N ALA A 197 6.53 -7.33 1.14
CA ALA A 197 7.92 -7.77 1.22
C ALA A 197 8.06 -9.29 1.45
N TRP A 198 6.99 -10.01 1.80
CA TRP A 198 7.06 -11.41 2.24
C TRP A 198 7.82 -12.36 1.30
N PRO A 199 7.71 -12.29 -0.03
CA PRO A 199 8.47 -13.16 -0.93
C PRO A 199 9.99 -13.07 -0.76
N TRP A 200 10.48 -11.96 -0.20
CA TRP A 200 11.88 -11.65 0.02
C TRP A 200 12.27 -11.69 1.50
N VAL A 201 11.36 -12.01 2.43
CA VAL A 201 11.68 -12.17 3.85
C VAL A 201 12.13 -13.60 4.12
N GLY A 202 13.23 -13.78 4.85
CA GLY A 202 13.81 -15.09 5.19
C GLY A 202 15.28 -15.04 5.58
N GLY A 203 15.92 -16.21 5.65
CA GLY A 203 17.32 -16.37 6.06
C GLY A 203 18.33 -16.58 4.92
N GLY A 204 17.89 -16.60 3.67
CA GLY A 204 18.75 -16.86 2.50
C GLY A 204 19.57 -15.66 2.02
N ALA A 205 20.54 -15.92 1.12
CA ALA A 205 21.53 -14.95 0.64
C ALA A 205 20.93 -13.70 -0.07
N ASN A 206 19.72 -13.81 -0.63
CA ASN A 206 18.98 -12.71 -1.26
C ASN A 206 17.65 -12.44 -0.53
N GLN A 207 17.64 -12.61 0.79
CA GLN A 207 16.47 -12.36 1.62
C GLN A 207 16.77 -11.33 2.71
N VAL A 208 15.68 -10.82 3.27
CA VAL A 208 15.66 -9.86 4.36
C VAL A 208 15.35 -10.65 5.61
N HIS A 209 16.25 -10.58 6.58
CA HIS A 209 15.94 -11.17 7.87
C HIS A 209 14.75 -10.44 8.50
N LEU A 210 13.75 -11.17 9.02
CA LEU A 210 12.51 -10.61 9.59
C LEU A 210 12.75 -9.48 10.60
N ARG A 211 13.83 -9.58 11.39
CA ARG A 211 14.27 -8.55 12.37
C ARG A 211 14.54 -7.16 11.75
N ASN A 212 14.81 -7.09 10.46
CA ASN A 212 15.14 -5.87 9.73
C ASN A 212 13.92 -5.32 8.97
N VAL A 213 12.79 -6.03 8.94
CA VAL A 213 11.58 -5.57 8.26
C VAL A 213 10.89 -4.51 9.12
N LYS A 214 10.70 -3.32 8.57
CA LYS A 214 10.17 -2.14 9.28
C LYS A 214 8.95 -1.57 8.57
N MET A 215 7.98 -1.12 9.34
CA MET A 215 6.93 -0.22 8.88
C MET A 215 7.53 1.10 8.42
N THR A 216 6.93 1.74 7.42
CA THR A 216 7.35 3.07 6.97
C THR A 216 7.01 4.17 7.99
N MET A 217 5.88 4.01 8.68
CA MET A 217 5.42 4.90 9.75
C MET A 217 5.40 4.13 11.05
N ALA A 218 6.03 4.67 12.09
CA ALA A 218 6.04 4.06 13.40
C ALA A 218 4.69 4.10 14.08
N LEU A 219 4.38 3.02 14.77
CA LEU A 219 3.37 3.03 15.82
C LEU A 219 4.00 3.67 17.05
N ARG A 220 3.57 4.88 17.37
CA ARG A 220 4.07 5.64 18.52
C ARG A 220 3.14 5.44 19.72
N THR A 221 3.61 4.67 20.69
CA THR A 221 2.98 4.50 22.01
C THR A 221 3.79 5.30 23.04
N LYS A 222 4.30 4.64 24.10
CA LYS A 222 5.38 5.19 24.93
C LYS A 222 6.68 5.31 24.13
N ASN A 223 6.95 4.35 23.25
CA ASN A 223 8.10 4.31 22.34
C ASN A 223 7.62 4.26 20.89
N ALA A 224 8.52 4.56 19.94
CA ALA A 224 8.27 4.37 18.51
C ALA A 224 8.59 2.92 18.10
N HIS A 225 7.64 2.26 17.47
CA HIS A 225 7.80 0.89 16.98
C HIS A 225 7.76 0.87 15.44
N TYR A 226 8.93 0.61 14.84
CA TYR A 226 9.06 0.43 13.39
C TYR A 226 9.15 -1.05 13.01
N ARG A 227 9.94 -1.85 13.74
CA ARG A 227 10.23 -3.24 13.39
C ARG A 227 8.98 -4.09 13.55
N MET A 228 8.57 -4.77 12.48
CA MET A 228 7.29 -5.47 12.43
C MET A 228 7.16 -6.53 13.52
N ARG A 229 8.24 -7.29 13.79
CA ARG A 229 8.28 -8.32 14.84
C ARG A 229 8.17 -7.78 16.28
N GLU A 230 8.31 -6.47 16.46
CA GLU A 230 8.24 -5.79 17.77
C GLU A 230 6.88 -5.09 17.95
N ILE A 231 5.96 -5.27 17.00
CA ILE A 231 4.63 -4.67 17.01
C ILE A 231 3.60 -5.74 17.43
N TYR A 232 3.04 -5.56 18.61
CA TYR A 232 2.06 -6.47 19.21
C TYR A 232 0.67 -5.82 19.28
N ARG A 233 -0.35 -6.62 19.61
CA ARG A 233 -1.74 -6.17 19.76
C ARG A 233 -1.89 -4.93 20.64
N ARG A 234 -1.18 -4.89 21.78
CA ARG A 234 -1.17 -3.73 22.70
C ARG A 234 -0.75 -2.42 22.02
N HIS A 235 0.14 -2.47 21.03
CA HIS A 235 0.58 -1.27 20.31
C HIS A 235 -0.50 -0.78 19.35
N TRP A 236 -1.21 -1.69 18.69
CA TRP A 236 -2.39 -1.36 17.87
C TRP A 236 -3.54 -0.82 18.70
N LEU A 237 -3.83 -1.42 19.86
CA LEU A 237 -4.82 -0.92 20.81
C LEU A 237 -4.51 0.52 21.24
N ALA A 238 -3.29 0.78 21.69
CA ALA A 238 -2.87 2.11 22.13
C ALA A 238 -2.96 3.18 21.02
N VAL A 239 -2.53 2.85 19.79
CA VAL A 239 -2.61 3.78 18.66
C VAL A 239 -4.06 3.97 18.20
N GLY A 240 -4.83 2.88 18.11
CA GLY A 240 -6.23 2.93 17.68
C GLY A 240 -7.11 3.68 18.68
N GLU A 241 -6.99 3.42 19.98
CA GLU A 241 -7.70 4.16 21.03
C GLU A 241 -7.45 5.66 20.91
N ARG A 242 -6.19 6.05 20.70
CA ARG A 242 -5.80 7.46 20.56
C ARG A 242 -6.45 8.15 19.35
N TYR A 243 -6.62 7.45 18.23
CA TYR A 243 -7.01 8.09 16.97
C TYR A 243 -8.43 7.75 16.50
N ILE A 244 -8.90 6.53 16.67
CA ILE A 244 -10.22 6.09 16.19
C ILE A 244 -11.17 5.71 17.32
N GLY A 245 -10.68 5.57 18.56
CA GLY A 245 -11.46 5.23 19.76
C GLY A 245 -11.37 3.75 20.15
N VAL A 246 -11.66 3.44 21.41
CA VAL A 246 -11.52 2.09 21.99
C VAL A 246 -12.39 1.06 21.25
N GLU A 247 -13.70 1.29 21.20
CA GLU A 247 -14.67 0.36 20.59
C GLU A 247 -14.32 -0.02 19.14
N PRO A 248 -14.14 0.92 18.19
CA PRO A 248 -13.81 0.54 16.82
C PRO A 248 -12.43 -0.12 16.70
N THR A 249 -11.48 0.23 17.57
CA THR A 249 -10.16 -0.42 17.56
C THR A 249 -10.25 -1.88 17.96
N THR A 250 -10.95 -2.17 19.06
CA THR A 250 -11.17 -3.53 19.55
C THR A 250 -11.90 -4.37 18.51
N ALA A 251 -13.01 -3.85 17.94
CA ALA A 251 -13.76 -4.54 16.90
C ALA A 251 -12.88 -4.88 15.68
N ILE A 252 -12.11 -3.91 15.17
CA ILE A 252 -11.20 -4.14 14.03
C ILE A 252 -10.18 -5.24 14.33
N LEU A 253 -9.63 -5.26 15.54
CA LEU A 253 -8.60 -6.23 15.93
C LEU A 253 -9.17 -7.62 16.24
N ASP A 254 -10.42 -7.72 16.69
CA ASP A 254 -11.11 -8.98 16.98
C ASP A 254 -11.61 -9.66 15.71
N GLU A 255 -12.13 -8.90 14.75
CA GLU A 255 -12.64 -9.41 13.47
C GLU A 255 -11.52 -9.76 12.48
N LEU A 256 -10.30 -9.22 12.68
CA LEU A 256 -9.21 -9.30 11.73
C LEU A 256 -8.86 -10.73 11.28
N PRO A 257 -8.73 -11.75 12.16
CA PRO A 257 -8.38 -13.10 11.72
C PRO A 257 -9.41 -13.69 10.75
N GLY A 258 -10.70 -13.49 11.03
CA GLY A 258 -11.80 -13.95 10.17
C GLY A 258 -11.84 -13.22 8.83
N ILE A 259 -11.66 -11.89 8.85
CA ILE A 259 -11.56 -11.07 7.63
C ILE A 259 -10.37 -11.51 6.77
N ALA A 260 -9.21 -11.74 7.37
CA ALA A 260 -8.00 -12.09 6.63
C ALA A 260 -8.08 -13.49 6.00
N GLU A 261 -8.54 -14.51 6.72
CA GLU A 261 -8.72 -15.86 6.15
C GLU A 261 -9.84 -15.89 5.09
N GLY A 262 -10.92 -15.15 5.31
CA GLY A 262 -11.97 -14.96 4.29
C GLY A 262 -11.41 -14.31 3.02
N ALA A 263 -10.57 -13.29 3.17
CA ALA A 263 -9.91 -12.63 2.05
C ALA A 263 -8.94 -13.56 1.30
N ILE A 264 -8.15 -14.36 2.01
CA ILE A 264 -7.27 -15.36 1.40
C ILE A 264 -8.08 -16.35 0.56
N THR A 265 -9.17 -16.89 1.12
CA THR A 265 -10.05 -17.84 0.42
C THR A 265 -10.63 -17.23 -0.85
N LEU A 266 -11.23 -16.03 -0.76
CA LEU A 266 -11.83 -15.33 -1.89
C LEU A 266 -10.83 -14.96 -2.98
N VAL A 267 -9.62 -14.56 -2.61
CA VAL A 267 -8.59 -14.15 -3.57
C VAL A 267 -7.94 -15.36 -4.22
N GLN A 268 -7.77 -16.46 -3.48
CA GLN A 268 -7.23 -17.71 -4.01
C GLN A 268 -8.04 -18.22 -5.21
N GLU A 269 -9.36 -18.08 -5.20
CA GLU A 269 -10.24 -18.43 -6.33
C GLU A 269 -10.05 -17.55 -7.56
N LYS A 270 -9.48 -16.34 -7.41
CA LYS A 270 -9.24 -15.39 -8.51
C LYS A 270 -7.84 -15.51 -9.11
N ILE A 271 -6.95 -16.28 -8.50
CA ILE A 271 -5.57 -16.40 -8.97
C ILE A 271 -5.59 -17.09 -10.34
N PRO A 272 -5.06 -16.46 -11.41
CA PRO A 272 -5.07 -17.06 -12.74
C PRO A 272 -4.10 -18.24 -12.82
N GLU A 273 -4.32 -19.12 -13.79
CA GLU A 273 -3.38 -20.19 -14.11
C GLU A 273 -1.99 -19.61 -14.44
N GLY A 274 -0.93 -20.30 -14.01
CA GLY A 274 0.46 -19.87 -14.23
C GLY A 274 0.92 -18.72 -13.33
N PHE A 275 0.15 -18.33 -12.31
CA PHE A 275 0.59 -17.37 -11.32
C PHE A 275 1.75 -17.95 -10.46
N PRO A 276 2.79 -17.17 -10.10
CA PRO A 276 3.93 -17.69 -9.34
C PRO A 276 3.54 -18.16 -7.94
N THR A 277 3.50 -19.47 -7.72
CA THR A 277 3.09 -20.10 -6.46
C THR A 277 3.88 -19.57 -5.26
N ARG A 278 5.19 -19.32 -5.42
CA ARG A 278 6.03 -18.73 -4.38
C ARG A 278 5.50 -17.38 -3.88
N ILE A 279 4.98 -16.53 -4.76
CA ILE A 279 4.41 -15.22 -4.37
C ILE A 279 3.15 -15.41 -3.53
N VAL A 280 2.30 -16.35 -3.95
CA VAL A 280 1.04 -16.68 -3.24
C VAL A 280 1.34 -17.21 -1.85
N ASP A 281 2.13 -18.28 -1.78
CA ASP A 281 2.40 -19.00 -0.53
C ASP A 281 3.08 -18.08 0.48
N THR A 282 4.14 -17.38 0.08
CA THR A 282 4.87 -16.51 1.01
C THR A 282 4.04 -15.36 1.54
N ILE A 283 3.15 -14.76 0.72
CA ILE A 283 2.27 -13.68 1.18
C ILE A 283 1.20 -14.24 2.12
N PHE A 284 0.56 -15.36 1.79
CA PHE A 284 -0.48 -15.97 2.62
C PHE A 284 0.09 -16.45 3.96
N ASP A 285 1.22 -17.16 3.93
CA ASP A 285 1.90 -17.63 5.14
C ASP A 285 2.41 -16.47 5.98
N GLY A 286 2.90 -15.40 5.34
CA GLY A 286 3.31 -14.18 6.01
C GLY A 286 2.16 -13.49 6.77
N ILE A 287 0.99 -13.38 6.13
CA ILE A 287 -0.23 -12.86 6.79
C ILE A 287 -0.59 -13.73 7.99
N ARG A 288 -0.64 -15.06 7.82
CA ARG A 288 -0.96 -16.00 8.90
C ARG A 288 0.05 -15.94 10.05
N GLY A 289 1.33 -15.82 9.74
CA GLY A 289 2.39 -15.63 10.71
C GLY A 289 2.20 -14.34 11.53
N ASN A 290 1.87 -13.23 10.88
CA ASN A 290 1.58 -11.98 11.59
C ASN A 290 0.27 -12.03 12.37
N LEU A 291 -0.78 -12.74 11.90
CA LEU A 291 -1.99 -12.97 12.70
C LEU A 291 -1.69 -13.76 13.98
N ALA A 292 -0.88 -14.82 13.88
CA ALA A 292 -0.43 -15.58 15.04
C ALA A 292 0.39 -14.72 16.00
N HIS A 293 1.26 -13.84 15.49
CA HIS A 293 2.01 -12.88 16.30
C HIS A 293 1.09 -11.85 17.00
N LEU A 294 0.02 -11.41 16.34
CA LEU A 294 -0.96 -10.48 16.90
C LEU A 294 -1.77 -11.10 18.05
N ALA A 295 -1.87 -12.42 18.10
CA ALA A 295 -2.57 -13.14 19.17
C ALA A 295 -1.74 -13.25 20.48
N LEU A 296 -0.45 -12.90 20.45
CA LEU A 296 0.47 -12.87 21.61
C LEU A 296 0.35 -11.56 22.41
#